data_AF-A0A2E7GZB6-F1
#
_entry.id   AF-A0A2E7GZB6-F1
#
_cell.length_a   1.000
_cell.length_b   1.000
_cell.length_c   1.000
_cell.angle_alpha   90.00
_cell.angle_beta   90.00
_cell.angle_gamma   90.00
#
_symmetry.space_group_name_H-M   'P 1'
#
loop_
_entity.id
_entity.type
_entity.pdbx_description
1 polymer ?
#
loop_
_entity_poly.entity_id
_entity_poly.type
_entity_poly.pdbx_seq_one_letter_code
_entity_poly.pdbx_strand_id
1 'polypeptide(L)'
;MLPDTVHKLPREERFAYARLLAYMARIDNELTVDEMAMFEQRLGTALLSPSQRESIRDALKNPPSLEECLEDLSGEAGRLALRDAVMMAAADGTVDEDERDALEDISEHLGLSEDAVEQLLAWTIKGYKWMKEGYELLDGLEE
;
A
#
# COMPACT_ATOMS: atom_id res chain seq x y z
N MET A 1 2.03 15.43 -0.91
CA MET A 1 1.63 14.26 -0.10
C MET A 1 0.81 14.75 1.06
N LEU A 2 -0.39 14.20 1.24
CA LEU A 2 -1.19 14.46 2.44
C LEU A 2 -0.40 14.03 3.69
N PRO A 3 -0.67 14.63 4.86
CA PRO A 3 0.02 14.27 6.08
C PRO A 3 -0.09 12.76 6.34
N ASP A 4 1.05 12.11 6.56
CA ASP A 4 1.11 10.67 6.86
C ASP A 4 1.98 10.43 8.10
N THR A 5 1.90 9.23 8.67
CA THR A 5 2.51 8.86 9.95
C THR A 5 3.50 7.70 9.86
N VAL A 6 3.69 7.09 8.68
CA VAL A 6 4.65 5.98 8.47
C VAL A 6 6.05 6.32 8.98
N HIS A 7 6.52 7.55 8.78
CA HIS A 7 7.83 8.02 9.27
C HIS A 7 7.96 8.09 10.81
N LYS A 8 6.85 7.95 11.55
CA LYS A 8 6.81 7.93 13.02
C LYS A 8 6.93 6.53 13.60
N LEU A 9 6.69 5.49 12.80
CA LEU A 9 6.84 4.09 13.21
C LEU A 9 8.29 3.79 13.65
N PRO A 10 8.53 2.77 14.48
CA PRO A 10 9.87 2.23 14.71
C PRO A 10 10.56 1.82 13.39
N ARG A 11 11.90 1.86 13.36
CA ARG A 11 12.66 1.55 12.12
C ARG A 11 12.42 0.14 11.60
N GLU A 12 12.29 -0.82 12.51
CA GLU A 12 12.02 -2.23 12.18
C GLU A 12 10.64 -2.37 11.54
N GLU A 13 9.62 -1.77 12.14
CA GLU A 13 8.24 -1.76 11.61
C GLU A 13 8.13 -1.06 10.25
N ARG A 14 8.92 0.00 9.99
CA ARG A 14 8.96 0.63 8.65
C ARG A 14 9.48 -0.30 7.57
N PHE A 15 10.43 -1.16 7.93
CA PHE A 15 10.98 -2.14 7.01
C PHE A 15 9.98 -3.27 6.75
N ALA A 16 9.34 -3.78 7.80
CA ALA A 16 8.26 -4.77 7.69
C ALA A 16 7.08 -4.24 6.87
N TYR A 17 6.68 -2.99 7.10
CA TYR A 17 5.66 -2.28 6.31
C TYR A 17 6.02 -2.29 4.82
N ALA A 18 7.26 -1.95 4.47
CA ALA A 18 7.70 -1.92 3.08
C ALA A 18 7.79 -3.33 2.46
N ARG A 19 8.08 -4.35 3.26
CA ARG A 19 8.06 -5.76 2.82
C ARG A 19 6.64 -6.22 2.50
N LEU A 20 5.65 -5.86 3.30
CA LEU A 20 4.25 -6.17 3.01
C LEU A 20 3.79 -5.53 1.70
N LEU A 21 4.16 -4.27 1.47
CA LEU A 21 3.90 -3.60 0.20
C LEU A 21 4.56 -4.30 -0.99
N ALA A 22 5.77 -4.82 -0.82
CA ALA A 22 6.46 -5.57 -1.87
C ALA A 22 5.84 -6.96 -2.12
N TYR A 23 5.30 -7.60 -1.08
CA TYR A 23 4.51 -8.82 -1.19
C TYR A 23 3.24 -8.58 -2.01
N MET A 24 2.48 -7.52 -1.69
CA MET A 24 1.25 -7.18 -2.41
C MET A 24 1.50 -6.90 -3.89
N ALA A 25 2.57 -6.18 -4.23
CA ALA A 25 2.98 -5.90 -5.60
C ALA A 25 3.34 -7.14 -6.45
N ARG A 26 3.25 -8.36 -5.89
CA ARG A 26 3.64 -9.61 -6.54
C ARG A 26 2.57 -10.70 -6.56
N ILE A 27 1.37 -10.41 -6.06
CA ILE A 27 0.28 -11.37 -5.98
C ILE A 27 -0.12 -11.91 -7.36
N ASP A 28 -0.41 -11.02 -8.31
CA ASP A 28 -0.89 -11.35 -9.66
C ASP A 28 0.24 -11.50 -10.70
N ASN A 29 1.49 -11.22 -10.30
CA ASN A 29 2.68 -11.07 -11.16
C ASN A 29 2.63 -9.93 -12.19
N GLU A 30 1.63 -9.05 -12.17
CA GLU A 30 1.43 -7.97 -13.14
C GLU A 30 1.56 -6.58 -12.48
N LEU A 31 2.78 -6.20 -12.10
CA LEU A 31 3.01 -4.88 -11.49
C LEU A 31 2.84 -3.74 -12.50
N THR A 32 1.77 -2.95 -12.36
CA THR A 32 1.48 -1.81 -13.25
C THR A 32 2.38 -0.60 -12.96
N VAL A 33 2.41 0.36 -13.89
CA VAL A 33 3.18 1.62 -13.69
C VAL A 33 2.61 2.44 -12.52
N ASP A 34 1.28 2.44 -12.36
CA ASP A 34 0.59 3.19 -11.31
C ASP A 34 0.82 2.57 -9.93
N GLU A 35 0.77 1.24 -9.82
CA GLU A 35 1.16 0.51 -8.60
C GLU A 35 2.62 0.76 -8.23
N MET A 36 3.55 0.66 -9.20
CA MET A 36 4.97 0.93 -8.95
C MET A 36 5.20 2.38 -8.50
N ALA A 37 4.51 3.34 -9.11
CA ALA A 37 4.59 4.73 -8.71
C ALA A 37 4.08 4.94 -7.28
N MET A 38 2.99 4.28 -6.91
CA MET A 38 2.44 4.31 -5.55
C MET A 38 3.39 3.65 -4.55
N PHE A 39 3.95 2.48 -4.90
CA PHE A 39 4.95 1.77 -4.12
C PHE A 39 6.19 2.62 -3.83
N GLU A 40 6.82 3.21 -4.84
CA GLU A 40 7.99 4.07 -4.67
C GLU A 40 7.66 5.35 -3.88
N GLN A 41 6.45 5.92 -4.07
CA GLN A 41 5.98 7.04 -3.25
C GLN A 41 5.90 6.66 -1.77
N ARG A 42 5.30 5.50 -1.44
CA ARG A 42 5.21 5.01 -0.06
C ARG A 42 6.58 4.71 0.53
N LEU A 43 7.46 4.05 -0.23
CA LEU A 43 8.83 3.75 0.17
C LEU A 43 9.65 5.02 0.50
N GLY A 44 9.40 6.10 -0.25
CA GLY A 44 9.97 7.42 0.02
C GLY A 44 9.63 7.96 1.42
N THR A 45 8.42 7.69 1.92
CA THR A 45 7.96 8.15 3.24
C THR A 45 8.44 7.30 4.41
N ALA A 46 8.82 6.04 4.16
CA ALA A 46 9.34 5.14 5.18
C ALA A 46 10.75 5.51 5.65
N LEU A 47 11.46 6.39 4.93
CA LEU A 47 12.81 6.86 5.27
C LEU A 47 13.81 5.72 5.54
N LEU A 48 13.73 4.66 4.74
CA LEU A 48 14.63 3.51 4.80
C LEU A 48 16.06 3.88 4.38
N SER A 49 17.04 3.17 4.93
CA SER A 49 18.44 3.29 4.48
C SER A 49 18.61 2.82 3.03
N PRO A 50 19.69 3.21 2.33
CA PRO A 50 19.96 2.73 0.98
C PRO A 50 19.99 1.19 0.86
N SER A 51 20.60 0.50 1.83
CA SER A 51 20.66 -0.96 1.86
C SER A 51 19.29 -1.62 2.09
N GLN A 52 18.46 -1.02 2.93
CA GLN A 52 17.09 -1.48 3.12
C GLN A 52 16.25 -1.30 1.85
N ARG A 53 16.40 -0.17 1.16
CA ARG A 53 15.70 0.07 -0.13
C ARG A 53 16.11 -0.95 -1.19
N GLU A 54 17.39 -1.29 -1.27
CA GLU A 54 17.88 -2.34 -2.17
C GLU A 54 17.24 -3.70 -1.83
N SER A 55 17.24 -4.08 -0.55
CA SER A 55 16.58 -5.30 -0.09
C SER A 55 15.08 -5.34 -0.39
N ILE A 56 14.37 -4.22 -0.25
CA ILE A 56 12.93 -4.13 -0.60
C ILE A 56 12.71 -4.29 -2.11
N ARG A 57 13.59 -3.73 -2.95
CA ARG A 57 13.50 -3.93 -4.41
C ARG A 57 13.83 -5.36 -4.82
N ASP A 58 14.70 -6.04 -4.09
CA ASP A 58 14.93 -7.47 -4.29
C ASP A 58 13.71 -8.30 -3.88
N ALA A 59 12.98 -7.87 -2.85
CA ALA A 59 11.71 -8.48 -2.45
C ALA A 59 10.61 -8.35 -3.52
N LEU A 60 10.64 -7.30 -4.37
CA LEU A 60 9.77 -7.25 -5.56
C LEU A 60 10.07 -8.36 -6.57
N LYS A 61 11.26 -8.98 -6.54
CA LYS A 61 11.58 -10.12 -7.43
C LYS A 61 11.29 -11.45 -6.73
N ASN A 62 11.67 -11.52 -5.46
CA ASN A 62 11.52 -12.71 -4.62
C ASN A 62 10.79 -12.29 -3.33
N PRO A 63 9.45 -12.20 -3.35
CA PRO A 63 8.72 -11.74 -2.18
C PRO A 63 8.86 -12.76 -1.05
N PRO A 64 9.02 -12.28 0.20
CA PRO A 64 8.86 -13.14 1.37
C PRO A 64 7.41 -13.63 1.48
N SER A 65 7.17 -14.61 2.35
CA SER A 65 5.81 -15.04 2.68
C SER A 65 5.03 -13.95 3.42
N LEU A 66 3.70 -14.07 3.40
CA LEU A 66 2.80 -13.17 4.12
C LEU A 66 3.11 -13.19 5.62
N GLU A 67 3.28 -14.37 6.21
CA GLU A 67 3.59 -14.52 7.63
C GLU A 67 4.89 -13.81 8.02
N GLU A 68 5.95 -13.95 7.22
CA GLU A 68 7.22 -13.27 7.46
C GLU A 68 7.10 -11.74 7.33
N CYS A 69 6.16 -11.22 6.54
CA CYS A 69 5.90 -9.78 6.45
C CYS A 69 5.16 -9.25 7.68
N LEU A 70 4.29 -10.07 8.27
CA LEU A 70 3.43 -9.70 9.39
C LEU A 70 4.11 -9.86 10.76
N GLU A 71 5.11 -10.73 10.89
CA GLU A 71 5.78 -11.05 12.16
C GLU A 71 6.34 -9.81 12.90
N ASP A 72 6.89 -8.85 12.15
CA ASP A 72 7.52 -7.64 12.68
C ASP A 72 6.60 -6.41 12.69
N LEU A 73 5.29 -6.58 12.40
CA LEU A 73 4.34 -5.47 12.36
C LEU A 73 3.56 -5.35 13.68
N SER A 74 3.64 -4.17 14.29
CA SER A 74 2.65 -3.80 15.32
C SER A 74 1.26 -3.65 14.69
N GLY A 75 0.21 -3.69 15.50
CA GLY A 75 -1.14 -3.44 15.00
C GLY A 75 -1.29 -2.07 14.34
N GLU A 76 -0.52 -1.05 14.75
CA GLU A 76 -0.52 0.25 14.06
C GLU A 76 0.16 0.19 12.69
N ALA A 77 1.37 -0.39 12.63
CA ALA A 77 2.09 -0.52 11.37
C ALA A 77 1.35 -1.43 10.38
N GLY A 78 0.75 -2.53 10.86
CA GLY A 78 -0.07 -3.43 10.05
C GLY A 78 -1.27 -2.73 9.43
N ARG A 79 -2.01 -1.92 10.22
CA ARG A 79 -3.14 -1.12 9.68
C ARG A 79 -2.70 -0.10 8.64
N LEU A 80 -1.54 0.54 8.84
CA LEU A 80 -0.97 1.46 7.84
C LEU A 80 -0.53 0.72 6.58
N ALA A 81 0.05 -0.46 6.72
CA ALA A 81 0.46 -1.30 5.62
C ALA A 81 -0.74 -1.78 4.80
N LEU A 82 -1.81 -2.25 5.46
CA LEU A 82 -3.06 -2.63 4.80
C LEU A 82 -3.70 -1.45 4.06
N ARG A 83 -3.80 -0.28 4.69
CA ARG A 83 -4.31 0.95 4.04
C ARG A 83 -3.54 1.25 2.74
N ASP A 84 -2.22 1.15 2.79
CA ASP A 84 -1.37 1.50 1.66
C ASP A 84 -1.33 0.41 0.58
N ALA A 85 -1.49 -0.85 0.97
CA ALA A 85 -1.72 -1.97 0.06
C ALA A 85 -3.04 -1.81 -0.70
N VAL A 86 -4.14 -1.46 -0.03
CA VAL A 86 -5.43 -1.20 -0.68
C VAL A 86 -5.32 -0.04 -1.69
N MET A 87 -4.62 1.03 -1.33
CA MET A 87 -4.41 2.14 -2.28
C MET A 87 -3.52 1.76 -3.47
N MET A 88 -2.59 0.82 -3.27
CA MET A 88 -1.72 0.35 -4.34
C MET A 88 -2.48 -0.56 -5.30
N ALA A 89 -3.21 -1.56 -4.80
CA ALA A 89 -4.01 -2.46 -5.62
C ALA A 89 -5.06 -1.67 -6.43
N ALA A 90 -5.74 -0.71 -5.79
CA ALA A 90 -6.73 0.11 -6.49
C ALA A 90 -6.14 1.23 -7.38
N ALA A 91 -4.82 1.25 -7.63
CA ALA A 91 -4.15 2.38 -8.28
C ALA A 91 -4.55 2.56 -9.75
N ASP A 92 -4.81 1.47 -10.46
CA ASP A 92 -5.25 1.48 -11.85
C ASP A 92 -6.78 1.56 -12.01
N GLY A 93 -7.52 1.50 -10.89
CA GLY A 93 -8.97 1.57 -10.82
C GLY A 93 -9.69 0.21 -10.76
N THR A 94 -8.94 -0.90 -10.78
CA THR A 94 -9.43 -2.26 -10.56
C THR A 94 -8.68 -2.93 -9.42
N VAL A 95 -9.27 -3.96 -8.82
CA VAL A 95 -8.60 -4.86 -7.88
C VAL A 95 -9.08 -6.25 -8.25
N ASP A 96 -8.16 -7.16 -8.55
CA ASP A 96 -8.52 -8.51 -8.97
C ASP A 96 -8.86 -9.42 -7.77
N GLU A 97 -9.26 -10.65 -8.07
CA GLU A 97 -9.68 -11.62 -7.04
C GLU A 97 -8.50 -12.06 -6.14
N ASP A 98 -7.31 -12.26 -6.72
CA ASP A 98 -6.12 -12.72 -5.99
C ASP A 98 -5.60 -11.60 -5.06
N GLU A 99 -5.55 -10.36 -5.55
CA GLU A 99 -5.21 -9.18 -4.74
C GLU A 99 -6.22 -8.96 -3.62
N ARG A 100 -7.50 -9.10 -3.93
CA ARG A 100 -8.57 -8.95 -2.94
C ARG A 100 -8.45 -10.01 -1.85
N ASP A 101 -8.24 -11.27 -2.21
CA ASP A 101 -8.06 -12.35 -1.25
C ASP A 101 -6.84 -12.09 -0.35
N ALA A 102 -5.72 -11.63 -0.92
CA ALA A 102 -4.53 -11.26 -0.14
C ALA A 102 -4.80 -10.10 0.85
N LEU A 103 -5.60 -9.11 0.46
CA LEU A 103 -6.00 -8.00 1.35
C LEU A 103 -6.89 -8.48 2.50
N GLU A 104 -7.82 -9.40 2.22
CA GLU A 104 -8.69 -10.00 3.24
C GLU A 104 -7.87 -10.87 4.22
N ASP A 105 -6.92 -11.66 3.72
CA ASP A 105 -6.00 -12.46 4.55
C ASP A 105 -5.17 -11.58 5.50
N ILE A 106 -4.64 -10.44 4.99
CA ILE A 106 -3.95 -9.45 5.82
C ILE A 106 -4.91 -8.90 6.89
N SER A 107 -6.13 -8.53 6.50
CA SER A 107 -7.14 -7.97 7.39
C SER A 107 -7.52 -8.94 8.53
N GLU A 108 -7.73 -10.21 8.19
CA GLU A 108 -8.03 -11.28 9.16
C GLU A 108 -6.86 -11.50 10.12
N HIS A 109 -5.63 -11.56 9.61
CA HIS A 109 -4.43 -11.70 10.45
C HIS A 109 -4.26 -10.53 11.43
N LEU A 110 -4.63 -9.32 11.02
CA LEU A 110 -4.60 -8.13 11.87
C LEU A 110 -5.79 -8.06 12.85
N GLY A 111 -6.73 -9.01 12.79
CA GLY A 111 -7.92 -9.05 13.65
C GLY A 111 -8.89 -7.89 13.42
N LEU A 112 -8.99 -7.41 12.18
CA LEU A 112 -9.91 -6.33 11.80
C LEU A 112 -11.32 -6.88 11.51
N SER A 113 -12.27 -5.98 11.26
CA SER A 113 -13.64 -6.38 10.90
C SER A 113 -13.68 -7.00 9.50
N GLU A 114 -14.66 -7.89 9.27
CA GLU A 114 -14.89 -8.56 7.97
C GLU A 114 -15.14 -7.56 6.81
N ASP A 115 -15.57 -6.34 7.12
CA ASP A 115 -15.83 -5.28 6.14
C ASP A 115 -14.67 -4.27 6.02
N ALA A 116 -13.54 -4.49 6.69
CA ALA A 116 -12.45 -3.52 6.74
C ALA A 116 -11.84 -3.23 5.36
N VAL A 117 -11.62 -4.25 4.53
CA VAL A 117 -11.10 -4.10 3.16
C VAL A 117 -12.10 -3.34 2.29
N GLU A 118 -13.40 -3.67 2.38
CA GLU A 118 -14.46 -2.96 1.67
C GLU A 118 -14.53 -1.47 2.07
N GLN A 119 -14.44 -1.18 3.37
CA GLN A 119 -14.42 0.19 3.88
C GLN A 119 -13.20 0.97 3.36
N LEU A 120 -12.03 0.34 3.32
CA LEU A 120 -10.79 0.94 2.79
C LEU A 120 -10.89 1.19 1.28
N LEU A 121 -11.40 0.24 0.49
CA LEU A 121 -11.62 0.40 -0.95
C LEU A 121 -12.59 1.56 -1.23
N ALA A 122 -13.72 1.59 -0.52
CA ALA A 122 -14.69 2.66 -0.66
C ALA A 122 -14.11 4.04 -0.27
N TRP A 123 -13.20 4.09 0.70
CA TRP A 123 -12.47 5.30 1.06
C TRP A 123 -11.46 5.70 -0.03
N THR A 124 -10.69 4.75 -0.57
CA THR A 124 -9.72 4.97 -1.65
C THR A 124 -10.39 5.53 -2.91
N ILE A 125 -11.52 4.97 -3.33
CA ILE A 125 -12.30 5.47 -4.48
C ILE A 125 -12.72 6.92 -4.29
N LYS A 126 -13.16 7.30 -3.08
CA LYS A 126 -13.50 8.70 -2.76
C LYS A 126 -12.27 9.61 -2.86
N GLY A 127 -11.10 9.13 -2.43
CA GLY A 127 -9.82 9.84 -2.56
C GLY A 127 -9.45 10.13 -4.01
N TYR A 128 -9.53 9.12 -4.90
CA TYR A 128 -9.29 9.30 -6.34
C TYR A 128 -10.29 10.27 -6.98
N LYS A 129 -11.58 10.18 -6.60
CA LYS A 129 -12.60 11.12 -7.08
C LYS A 129 -12.28 12.56 -6.67
N TRP A 130 -11.93 12.79 -5.41
CA TRP A 130 -11.55 14.11 -4.92
C TRP A 130 -10.33 14.67 -5.67
N MET A 131 -9.32 13.84 -5.94
CA MET A 131 -8.17 14.24 -6.76
C MET A 131 -8.56 14.60 -8.19
N LYS A 132 -9.45 13.81 -8.81
CA LYS A 132 -9.98 14.07 -10.15
C LYS A 132 -10.75 15.39 -10.22
N GLU A 133 -11.60 15.68 -9.25
CA GLU A 133 -12.32 16.96 -9.13
C GLU A 133 -11.33 18.14 -9.08
N GLY A 134 -10.15 17.95 -8.49
CA GLY A 134 -9.06 18.93 -8.50
C GLY A 134 -8.50 19.21 -9.90
N TYR A 135 -8.32 18.19 -10.74
CA TYR A 135 -7.90 18.36 -12.14
C TYR A 135 -8.99 19.05 -12.98
N GLU A 136 -10.25 18.61 -12.84
CA GLU A 136 -11.39 19.23 -13.52
C GLU A 136 -11.54 20.72 -13.15
N LEU A 137 -11.25 21.06 -11.88
CA LEU A 137 -11.20 22.46 -11.44
C LEU A 137 -10.10 23.24 -12.16
N LEU A 138 -8.91 22.66 -12.32
CA LEU A 138 -7.80 23.31 -13.04
C LEU A 138 -8.15 23.54 -14.51
N ASP A 139 -8.73 22.54 -15.18
CA ASP A 139 -9.17 22.65 -16.58
C ASP A 139 -10.22 23.77 -16.75
N GLY A 140 -11.12 23.93 -15.77
CA GLY A 140 -12.11 25.00 -15.76
C GLY A 140 -11.55 26.40 -15.45
N LEU A 141 -10.29 26.51 -15.03
CA LEU A 141 -9.59 27.78 -14.80
C LEU A 141 -8.78 28.25 -16.02
N GLU A 142 -8.61 27.41 -17.04
CA GLU A 142 -7.97 27.79 -18.30
C GLU A 142 -9.00 28.53 -19.20
N GLU A 143 -8.72 29.79 -19.55
CA GLU A 143 -9.47 30.60 -20.54
C GLU A 143 -9.10 30.23 -21.99
#